data_AF-A0A354UPT4-F1
#
_entry.id   AF-A0A354UPT4-F1
#
_cell.length_a   1.000
_cell.length_b   1.000
_cell.length_c   1.000
_cell.angle_alpha   90.00
_cell.angle_beta   90.00
_cell.angle_gamma   90.00
#
_symmetry.space_group_name_H-M   'P 1'
#
loop_
_entity.id
_entity.type
_entity.pdbx_description
1 polymer ?
#
loop_
_entity_poly.entity_id
_entity_poly.type
_entity_poly.pdbx_seq_one_letter_code
_entity_poly.pdbx_strand_id
1 'polypeptide(L)'
;MKDFSKILKQAENLDATTRKTEIIYSSAKVLSVLLSEESGAEAVNALVSFIIGATADGGKINEREYLAIYPALVTAFGPGYDFYSVKRSFDGLIATKRIIRQSVSTLSAALRITSEITLDDVISLYALILMPTFGKLSLKHKAHLARLTLKPTGKTGKTGK
;
A
#
# COMPACT_ATOMS: atom_id res chain seq x y z
N MET A 1 -10.25 3.82 -14.50
CA MET A 1 -10.45 4.38 -13.15
C MET A 1 -10.64 5.87 -13.32
N LYS A 2 -11.81 6.43 -13.01
CA LYS A 2 -12.20 7.76 -13.50
C LYS A 2 -11.55 8.94 -12.76
N ASP A 3 -10.93 8.74 -11.59
CA ASP A 3 -10.50 9.89 -10.76
C ASP A 3 -9.19 9.69 -9.96
N PHE A 4 -8.26 8.85 -10.44
CA PHE A 4 -6.96 8.64 -9.77
C PHE A 4 -6.21 9.95 -9.47
N SER A 5 -6.21 10.89 -10.42
CA SER A 5 -5.60 12.21 -10.24
C SER A 5 -6.33 13.08 -9.22
N LYS A 6 -7.64 12.90 -9.07
CA LYS A 6 -8.47 13.64 -8.11
C LYS A 6 -8.21 13.19 -6.69
N ILE A 7 -8.15 11.87 -6.45
CA ILE A 7 -7.81 11.29 -5.14
C ILE A 7 -6.44 11.81 -4.67
N LEU A 8 -5.43 11.77 -5.54
CA LEU A 8 -4.11 12.29 -5.21
C LEU A 8 -4.13 13.79 -4.92
N LYS A 9 -4.82 14.60 -5.73
CA LYS A 9 -4.95 16.04 -5.50
C LYS A 9 -5.63 16.37 -4.17
N GLN A 10 -6.64 15.60 -3.77
CA GLN A 10 -7.32 15.79 -2.49
C GLN A 10 -6.34 15.56 -1.33
N ALA A 11 -5.61 14.44 -1.35
CA ALA A 11 -4.62 14.13 -0.32
C ALA A 11 -3.45 15.14 -0.28
N GLU A 12 -3.03 15.68 -1.43
CA GLU A 12 -1.93 16.67 -1.52
C GLU A 12 -2.25 17.97 -0.77
N ASN A 13 -3.51 18.41 -0.79
CA ASN A 13 -3.93 19.71 -0.27
C ASN A 13 -4.35 19.69 1.20
N LEU A 14 -4.29 18.54 1.88
CA LEU A 14 -4.63 18.43 3.29
C LEU A 14 -3.51 19.01 4.16
N ASP A 15 -3.87 19.84 5.14
CA ASP A 15 -2.98 20.22 6.23
C ASP A 15 -2.65 19.02 7.13
N ALA A 16 -1.64 19.17 7.99
CA ALA A 16 -1.14 18.08 8.83
C ALA A 16 -2.19 17.52 9.80
N THR A 17 -3.04 18.38 10.38
CA THR A 17 -4.06 17.98 11.35
C THR A 17 -5.17 17.20 10.67
N THR A 18 -5.74 17.78 9.59
CA THR A 18 -6.79 17.10 8.81
C THR A 18 -6.28 15.77 8.26
N ARG A 19 -5.04 15.73 7.77
CA ARG A 19 -4.45 14.50 7.25
C ARG A 19 -4.31 13.41 8.31
N LYS A 20 -3.88 13.74 9.53
CA LYS A 20 -3.77 12.76 10.62
C LYS A 20 -5.15 12.15 10.92
N THR A 21 -6.18 12.99 10.98
CA THR A 21 -7.58 12.57 11.17
C THR A 21 -8.05 11.67 10.03
N GLU A 22 -7.77 12.03 8.77
CA GLU A 22 -8.11 11.22 7.60
C GLU A 22 -7.38 9.86 7.58
N ILE A 23 -6.12 9.80 8.01
CA ILE A 23 -5.40 8.54 8.18
C ILE A 23 -6.14 7.64 9.17
N ILE A 24 -6.55 8.19 10.33
CA ILE A 24 -7.28 7.43 11.35
C ILE A 24 -8.59 6.87 10.80
N TYR A 25 -9.42 7.70 10.18
CA TYR A 25 -10.71 7.26 9.65
C TYR A 25 -10.57 6.28 8.48
N SER A 26 -9.69 6.60 7.52
CA SER A 26 -9.46 5.75 6.35
C SER A 26 -8.87 4.40 6.75
N SER A 27 -7.90 4.39 7.67
CA SER A 27 -7.33 3.13 8.18
C SER A 27 -8.36 2.34 8.96
N ALA A 28 -9.14 2.95 9.86
CA ALA A 28 -10.19 2.25 10.60
C ALA A 28 -11.20 1.56 9.67
N LYS A 29 -11.70 2.28 8.64
CA LYS A 29 -12.60 1.73 7.62
C LYS A 29 -11.98 0.56 6.86
N VAL A 30 -10.76 0.73 6.34
CA VAL A 30 -10.09 -0.31 5.55
C VAL A 30 -9.78 -1.53 6.43
N LEU A 31 -9.27 -1.31 7.64
CA LEU A 31 -8.89 -2.40 8.54
C LEU A 31 -10.09 -3.17 9.07
N SER A 32 -11.20 -2.51 9.44
CA SER A 32 -12.38 -3.21 9.93
C SER A 32 -12.93 -4.20 8.91
N VAL A 33 -12.94 -3.80 7.63
CA VAL A 33 -13.43 -4.64 6.53
C VAL A 33 -12.42 -5.71 6.14
N LEU A 34 -11.12 -5.41 6.14
CA LEU A 34 -10.13 -6.46 5.85
C LEU A 34 -10.11 -7.51 6.96
N LEU A 35 -10.22 -7.10 8.23
CA LEU A 35 -10.15 -8.00 9.38
C LEU A 35 -11.43 -8.80 9.64
N SER A 36 -12.56 -8.47 9.00
CA SER A 36 -13.78 -9.28 9.10
C SER A 36 -13.71 -10.59 8.32
N GLU A 37 -12.74 -10.71 7.41
CA GLU A 37 -12.54 -11.90 6.59
C GLU A 37 -11.63 -12.93 7.28
N GLU A 38 -11.82 -14.21 6.96
CA GLU A 38 -11.04 -15.32 7.53
C GLU A 38 -9.52 -15.13 7.35
N SER A 39 -9.10 -14.58 6.20
CA SER A 39 -7.70 -14.25 5.87
C SER A 39 -7.37 -12.76 6.09
N GLY A 40 -8.03 -12.11 7.04
CA GLY A 40 -7.95 -10.67 7.20
C GLY A 40 -6.59 -10.16 7.63
N ALA A 41 -5.90 -10.91 8.49
CA ALA A 41 -4.54 -10.57 8.92
C ALA A 41 -3.54 -10.58 7.75
N GLU A 42 -3.66 -11.55 6.84
CA GLU A 42 -2.87 -11.64 5.61
C GLU A 42 -3.14 -10.45 4.68
N ALA A 43 -4.40 -10.02 4.57
CA ALA A 43 -4.78 -8.87 3.75
C ALA A 43 -4.23 -7.55 4.31
N VAL A 44 -4.27 -7.37 5.63
CA VAL A 44 -3.65 -6.21 6.30
C VAL A 44 -2.13 -6.23 6.12
N ASN A 45 -1.48 -7.37 6.35
CA ASN A 45 -0.04 -7.50 6.12
C ASN A 45 0.35 -7.23 4.66
N ALA A 46 -0.47 -7.65 3.72
CA ALA A 46 -0.30 -7.33 2.31
C ALA A 46 -0.40 -5.83 2.03
N LEU A 47 -1.37 -5.13 2.64
CA LEU A 47 -1.54 -3.68 2.54
C LEU A 47 -0.31 -2.94 3.06
N VAL A 48 0.11 -3.25 4.27
CA VAL A 48 1.27 -2.59 4.89
C VAL A 48 2.55 -2.85 4.12
N SER A 49 2.78 -4.11 3.70
CA SER A 49 3.93 -4.47 2.86
C SER A 49 3.91 -3.74 1.52
N PHE A 50 2.73 -3.54 0.92
CA PHE A 50 2.61 -2.77 -0.31
C PHE A 50 2.97 -1.30 -0.13
N ILE A 51 2.47 -0.65 0.94
CA ILE A 51 2.78 0.76 1.25
C ILE A 51 4.28 0.94 1.53
N ILE A 52 4.84 0.11 2.40
CA ILE A 52 6.28 0.11 2.72
C ILE A 52 7.12 -0.10 1.46
N GLY A 53 6.72 -1.02 0.58
CA GLY A 53 7.41 -1.31 -0.68
C GLY A 53 7.55 -0.09 -1.60
N ALA A 54 6.75 0.97 -1.43
CA ALA A 54 6.91 2.23 -2.14
C ALA A 54 8.24 2.94 -1.81
N THR A 55 8.77 2.72 -0.61
CA THR A 55 10.05 3.25 -0.12
C THR A 55 11.25 2.43 -0.57
N ALA A 56 11.03 1.31 -1.27
CA ALA A 56 12.13 0.48 -1.75
C ALA A 56 12.87 1.16 -2.91
N ASP A 57 14.20 1.18 -2.86
CA ASP A 57 15.08 1.63 -3.93
C ASP A 57 16.17 0.57 -4.19
N GLY A 58 16.45 0.27 -5.46
CA GLY A 58 17.35 -0.82 -5.82
C GLY A 58 16.95 -2.21 -5.27
N GLY A 59 15.69 -2.37 -4.84
CA GLY A 59 15.22 -3.61 -4.21
C GLY A 59 15.46 -3.72 -2.71
N LYS A 60 15.85 -2.63 -2.03
CA LYS A 60 15.98 -2.55 -0.57
C LYS A 60 15.18 -1.39 -0.02
N ILE A 61 14.70 -1.47 1.22
CA ILE A 61 14.04 -0.32 1.85
C ILE A 61 15.03 0.82 2.03
N ASN A 62 14.67 2.00 1.52
CA ASN A 62 15.40 3.22 1.80
C ASN A 62 15.05 3.68 3.22
N GLU A 63 16.04 3.69 4.11
CA GLU A 63 15.86 4.00 5.53
C GLU A 63 15.27 5.39 5.77
N ARG A 64 15.75 6.40 5.03
CA ARG A 64 15.28 7.77 5.17
C ARG A 64 13.81 7.90 4.76
N GLU A 65 13.45 7.30 3.62
CA GLU A 65 12.07 7.27 3.13
C GLU A 65 11.15 6.53 4.11
N TYR A 66 11.61 5.41 4.66
CA TYR A 66 10.87 4.62 5.62
C TYR A 66 10.64 5.35 6.94
N LEU A 67 11.70 5.90 7.56
CA LEU A 67 11.60 6.61 8.82
C LEU A 67 10.67 7.82 8.74
N ALA A 68 10.62 8.48 7.58
CA ALA A 68 9.74 9.61 7.37
C ALA A 68 8.26 9.22 7.30
N ILE A 69 7.92 8.02 6.77
CA ILE A 69 6.53 7.53 6.72
C ILE A 69 6.10 6.80 7.99
N TYR A 70 7.06 6.40 8.84
CA TYR A 70 6.82 5.59 10.03
C TYR A 70 5.77 6.18 10.99
N PRO A 71 5.77 7.48 11.33
CA PRO A 71 4.71 8.04 12.19
C PRO A 71 3.29 7.87 11.62
N ALA A 72 3.13 7.98 10.29
CA ALA A 72 1.86 7.75 9.62
C ALA A 72 1.49 6.25 9.61
N LEU A 73 2.47 5.35 9.43
CA LEU A 73 2.26 3.91 9.57
C LEU A 73 1.80 3.53 10.98
N VAL A 74 2.43 4.09 12.02
CA VAL A 74 2.02 3.84 13.42
C VAL A 74 0.61 4.38 13.68
N THR A 75 0.27 5.54 13.12
CA THR A 75 -1.08 6.10 13.25
C THR A 75 -2.13 5.21 12.59
N ALA A 76 -1.80 4.59 11.44
CA ALA A 76 -2.72 3.76 10.68
C ALA A 76 -2.83 2.31 11.18
N PHE A 77 -1.71 1.71 11.60
CA PHE A 77 -1.60 0.26 11.81
C PHE A 77 -1.00 -0.13 13.17
N GLY A 78 -0.59 0.85 14.00
CA GLY A 78 0.10 0.61 15.25
C GLY A 78 1.61 0.32 15.11
N PRO A 79 2.33 0.12 16.22
CA PRO A 79 3.80 0.08 16.26
C PRO A 79 4.46 -1.23 15.77
N GLY A 80 3.74 -2.15 15.13
CA GLY A 80 4.21 -3.52 14.80
C GLY A 80 5.21 -3.65 13.64
N TYR A 81 5.59 -2.56 12.99
CA TYR A 81 6.43 -2.57 11.81
C TYR A 81 7.72 -1.80 12.12
N ASP A 82 8.69 -2.39 12.80
CA ASP A 82 9.99 -1.72 13.02
C ASP A 82 10.90 -1.81 11.78
N PHE A 83 11.81 -0.85 11.63
CA PHE A 83 12.66 -0.74 10.44
C PHE A 83 13.50 -1.99 10.18
N TYR A 84 14.11 -2.59 11.22
CA TYR A 84 15.02 -3.71 11.04
C TYR A 84 14.30 -4.98 10.60
N SER A 85 13.14 -5.25 11.19
CA SER A 85 12.29 -6.37 10.77
C SER A 85 11.81 -6.20 9.34
N VAL A 86 11.33 -5.00 8.99
CA VAL A 86 10.89 -4.69 7.63
C VAL A 86 12.04 -4.81 6.62
N LYS A 87 13.21 -4.24 6.93
CA LYS A 87 14.39 -4.28 6.05
C LYS A 87 14.80 -5.72 5.71
N ARG A 88 14.75 -6.63 6.69
CA ARG A 88 15.06 -8.06 6.47
C ARG A 88 14.10 -8.74 5.51
N SER A 89 12.82 -8.33 5.49
CA SER A 89 11.86 -8.86 4.53
C SER A 89 12.18 -8.42 3.10
N PHE A 90 12.68 -7.20 2.91
CA PHE A 90 12.97 -6.59 1.61
C PHE A 90 14.47 -6.64 1.28
N ASP A 91 15.06 -7.84 1.25
CA ASP A 91 16.48 -8.02 0.96
C ASP A 91 16.75 -8.34 -0.51
N GLY A 92 16.86 -7.27 -1.31
CA GLY A 92 17.25 -7.35 -2.71
C GLY A 92 16.09 -7.40 -3.69
N LEU A 93 16.42 -7.20 -4.97
CA LEU A 93 15.44 -6.93 -6.02
C LEU A 93 14.44 -8.07 -6.24
N ILE A 94 14.89 -9.32 -6.17
CA ILE A 94 14.05 -10.50 -6.37
C ILE A 94 13.04 -10.62 -5.22
N ALA A 95 13.52 -10.55 -3.97
CA ALA A 95 12.68 -10.63 -2.77
C ALA A 95 11.64 -9.52 -2.75
N THR A 96 12.07 -8.27 -2.97
CA THR A 96 11.19 -7.09 -3.02
C THR A 96 10.12 -7.20 -4.11
N LYS A 97 10.50 -7.60 -5.34
CA LYS A 97 9.51 -7.81 -6.42
C LYS A 97 8.51 -8.91 -6.09
N ARG A 98 8.95 -9.98 -5.43
CA ARG A 98 8.08 -11.08 -4.99
C ARG A 98 7.08 -10.60 -3.95
N ILE A 99 7.53 -9.89 -2.92
CA ILE A 99 6.67 -9.34 -1.86
C ILE A 99 5.61 -8.42 -2.46
N ILE A 100 6.03 -7.44 -3.27
CA ILE A 100 5.09 -6.49 -3.89
C ILE A 100 4.06 -7.24 -4.75
N ARG A 101 4.47 -8.25 -5.52
CA ARG A 101 3.55 -9.05 -6.34
C ARG A 101 2.55 -9.84 -5.48
N GLN A 102 3.02 -10.46 -4.40
CA GLN A 102 2.16 -11.20 -3.47
C GLN A 102 1.17 -10.25 -2.80
N SER A 103 1.64 -9.11 -2.30
CA SER A 103 0.78 -8.07 -1.72
C SER A 103 -0.31 -7.62 -2.68
N VAL A 104 0.04 -7.32 -3.94
CA VAL A 104 -0.96 -6.95 -4.97
C VAL A 104 -1.98 -8.06 -5.18
N SER A 105 -1.54 -9.32 -5.27
CA SER A 105 -2.44 -10.47 -5.46
C SER A 105 -3.41 -10.63 -4.28
N THR A 106 -2.90 -10.58 -3.06
CA THR A 106 -3.70 -10.73 -1.83
C THR A 106 -4.70 -9.58 -1.69
N LEU A 107 -4.28 -8.33 -1.90
CA LEU A 107 -5.19 -7.18 -1.86
C LEU A 107 -6.26 -7.25 -2.93
N SER A 108 -5.89 -7.64 -4.15
CA SER A 108 -6.85 -7.79 -5.25
C SER A 108 -7.87 -8.90 -4.97
N ALA A 109 -7.48 -9.95 -4.26
CA ALA A 109 -8.39 -11.01 -3.85
C ALA A 109 -9.35 -10.51 -2.76
N ALA A 110 -8.83 -9.86 -1.72
CA ALA A 110 -9.65 -9.29 -0.64
C ALA A 110 -10.69 -8.28 -1.18
N LEU A 111 -10.28 -7.36 -2.06
CA LEU A 111 -11.16 -6.37 -2.69
C LEU A 111 -12.24 -6.97 -3.62
N ARG A 112 -12.17 -8.26 -3.96
CA ARG A 112 -13.22 -8.94 -4.74
C ARG A 112 -14.29 -9.58 -3.86
N ILE A 113 -13.97 -9.83 -2.60
CA ILE A 113 -14.86 -10.53 -1.66
C ILE A 113 -15.86 -9.54 -1.05
N THR A 114 -15.41 -8.32 -0.77
CA THR A 114 -16.21 -7.26 -0.15
C THR A 114 -16.50 -6.11 -1.12
N SER A 115 -17.70 -5.52 -1.01
CA SER A 115 -18.05 -4.25 -1.66
C SER A 115 -17.99 -3.05 -0.71
N GLU A 116 -17.67 -3.26 0.57
CA GLU A 116 -17.68 -2.20 1.60
C GLU A 116 -16.47 -1.26 1.50
N ILE A 117 -15.38 -1.75 0.91
CA ILE A 117 -14.21 -0.96 0.55
C ILE A 117 -13.90 -1.13 -0.93
N THR A 118 -13.34 -0.08 -1.51
CA THR A 118 -12.96 -0.02 -2.92
C THR A 118 -11.45 0.09 -3.07
N LEU A 119 -10.97 -0.09 -4.29
CA LEU A 119 -9.58 0.22 -4.62
C LEU A 119 -9.24 1.70 -4.39
N ASP A 120 -10.22 2.61 -4.55
CA ASP A 120 -10.03 4.04 -4.31
C ASP A 120 -9.80 4.33 -2.82
N ASP A 121 -10.44 3.60 -1.90
CA ASP A 121 -10.18 3.69 -0.45
C ASP A 121 -8.73 3.29 -0.12
N VAL A 122 -8.25 2.19 -0.73
CA VAL A 122 -6.87 1.72 -0.56
C VAL A 122 -5.86 2.71 -1.12
N ILE A 123 -6.13 3.27 -2.31
CA ILE A 123 -5.28 4.29 -2.94
C ILE A 123 -5.25 5.57 -2.09
N SER A 124 -6.38 5.96 -1.51
CA SER A 124 -6.49 7.13 -0.64
C SER A 124 -5.62 6.97 0.60
N LEU A 125 -5.73 5.83 1.30
CA LEU A 125 -4.90 5.54 2.47
C LEU A 125 -3.40 5.50 2.13
N TYR A 126 -3.04 4.88 1.01
CA TYR A 126 -1.66 4.87 0.51
C TYR A 126 -1.12 6.30 0.30
N ALA A 127 -1.93 7.17 -0.34
CA ALA A 127 -1.54 8.56 -0.60
C ALA A 127 -1.39 9.36 0.70
N LEU A 128 -2.34 9.22 1.63
CA LEU A 128 -2.32 9.87 2.93
C LEU A 128 -1.07 9.53 3.74
N ILE A 129 -0.58 8.30 3.66
CA ILE A 129 0.62 7.84 4.40
C ILE A 129 1.91 8.38 3.77
N LEU A 130 2.00 8.44 2.44
CA LEU A 130 3.26 8.78 1.75
C LEU A 130 3.44 10.29 1.54
N MET A 131 2.36 11.03 1.28
CA MET A 131 2.45 12.45 0.96
C MET A 131 3.03 13.36 2.07
N PRO A 132 2.91 13.09 3.38
CA PRO A 132 3.55 13.93 4.40
C PRO A 132 5.07 13.97 4.23
N THR A 133 5.64 12.86 3.78
CA THR A 133 7.08 12.71 3.56
C THR A 133 7.51 13.26 2.21
N PHE A 134 6.76 12.92 1.16
CA PHE A 134 7.17 13.17 -0.22
C PHE A 134 6.57 14.44 -0.83
N GLY A 135 5.64 15.10 -0.14
CA GLY A 135 4.78 16.12 -0.74
C GLY A 135 3.98 15.51 -1.88
N LYS A 136 4.35 15.81 -3.12
CA LYS A 136 3.75 15.20 -4.31
C LYS A 136 4.33 13.81 -4.57
N LEU A 137 3.47 12.86 -4.87
CA LEU A 137 3.92 11.52 -5.25
C LEU A 137 4.70 11.55 -6.57
N SER A 138 5.95 11.08 -6.51
CA SER A 138 6.83 10.92 -7.67
C SER A 138 6.29 9.91 -8.70
N LEU A 139 6.90 9.87 -9.88
CA LEU A 139 6.60 8.87 -10.91
C LEU A 139 6.79 7.44 -10.39
N LYS A 140 7.79 7.20 -9.55
CA LYS A 140 8.04 5.91 -8.88
C LYS A 140 6.82 5.47 -8.07
N HIS A 141 6.26 6.34 -7.25
CA HIS A 141 5.09 6.03 -6.42
C HIS A 141 3.84 5.77 -7.26
N LYS A 142 3.64 6.56 -8.33
CA LYS A 142 2.52 6.36 -9.26
C LYS A 142 2.63 5.03 -10.01
N ALA A 143 3.83 4.67 -10.46
CA ALA A 143 4.11 3.38 -11.08
C ALA A 143 3.93 2.20 -10.11
N HIS A 144 4.25 2.40 -8.83
CA HIS A 144 3.98 1.41 -7.78
C HIS A 144 2.47 1.20 -7.57
N LEU A 145 1.69 2.28 -7.42
CA LEU A 145 0.23 2.25 -7.33
C LEU A 145 -0.44 1.59 -8.54
N ALA A 146 0.06 1.85 -9.75
CA ALA A 146 -0.46 1.24 -10.98
C ALA A 146 -0.44 -0.29 -10.94
N ARG A 147 0.40 -0.92 -10.09
CA ARG A 147 0.42 -2.38 -9.94
C ARG A 147 -0.88 -2.94 -9.35
N LEU A 148 -1.61 -2.18 -8.54
CA LEU A 148 -2.93 -2.58 -8.03
C LEU A 148 -4.02 -2.48 -9.09
N THR A 149 -3.79 -1.68 -10.13
CA THR A 149 -4.79 -1.36 -11.16
C THR A 149 -4.59 -2.21 -12.42
N LEU A 150 -3.36 -2.67 -12.65
CA LEU A 150 -3.02 -3.59 -13.72
C LEU A 150 -3.45 -5.00 -13.32
N LYS A 151 -4.42 -5.57 -14.05
CA LYS A 151 -4.81 -6.98 -13.90
C LYS A 151 -3.54 -7.86 -13.92
N PRO A 152 -3.43 -8.88 -13.05
CA PRO A 152 -2.35 -9.85 -13.18
C PRO A 152 -2.43 -10.45 -14.57
N THR A 153 -1.38 -10.28 -15.36
CA THR A 153 -1.23 -10.99 -16.63
C THR A 153 -1.12 -12.47 -16.28
N GLY A 154 -2.26 -13.15 -16.34
CA GLY A 154 -2.29 -14.60 -16.38
C GLY A 154 -1.43 -15.00 -17.58
N LYS A 155 -0.24 -15.53 -17.31
CA LYS A 155 0.40 -16.41 -18.27
C LYS A 155 -0.52 -17.63 -18.35
N THR A 156 -1.43 -17.63 -19.32
CA THR A 156 -2.03 -18.86 -19.80
C THR A 156 -0.87 -19.76 -20.20
N GLY A 157 -0.65 -20.80 -19.42
CA GLY A 157 0.26 -21.87 -19.79
C GLY A 157 -0.16 -22.38 -21.15
N LYS A 158 0.76 -22.33 -22.11
CA LYS A 158 0.70 -23.20 -23.28
C LYS A 158 0.68 -24.63 -22.75
N THR A 159 -0.49 -25.25 -22.68
CA THR A 159 -0.59 -26.71 -22.73
C THR A 159 -0.35 -27.10 -24.17
N GLY A 160 0.92 -27.41 -24.46
CA GLY A 160 1.22 -28.25 -25.60
C GLY A 160 0.71 -29.65 -25.31
N LYS A 161 -0.18 -30.12 -26.18
CA LYS A 161 -0.24 -31.49 -26.68
C LYS A 161 -0.84 -31.43 -28.07
#